data_AF-A0AAN8KUV2-F1
#
_entry.id   AF-A0AAN8KUV2-F1
#
_cell.length_a   1.000
_cell.length_b   1.000
_cell.length_c   1.000
_cell.angle_alpha   90.00
_cell.angle_beta   90.00
_cell.angle_gamma   90.00
#
_symmetry.space_group_name_H-M   'P 1'
#
loop_
_entity.id
_entity.type
_entity.pdbx_description
1 polymer ?
#
loop_
_entity_poly.entity_id
_entity_poly.type
_entity_poly.pdbx_seq_one_letter_code
_entity_poly.pdbx_strand_id
1 'polypeptide(L)'
;MGNIPTTVKHCLSYEQLIQDYPWLGSRLQEEKDEGTPVVYGTPHRKRTLTREYPEYVKIIEVGPRDGLQNEKEMVPTGVKIQLINMLSETGLPVIEATSFVSSKWVPQMADHTEVLQAIHRSSHARYPVLTPNMHGFRDAVAAGATEVAVFGSASETFSRKNINCSIDASMLRLEEVICAAKQQQIPVRGYVSCALGCPYEGPIEPTKVTEVVKRLYELGCYEVSLGDTTGVGTPGSMAKMLHCVMKEVPSSALAVHCHDTYGQALANILTALQCPGLEKGTECEGRKQPALRDSELICCLAVALSDSAALKRHGENYPIIGPHETHGKWRRRKKPVQTSNYVTETGRMQ
;
A
#
# COMPACT_ATOMS: atom_id res chain seq x y z
N MET A 1 28.01 -20.59 -18.75
CA MET A 1 27.21 -20.65 -17.51
C MET A 1 26.18 -19.53 -17.61
N GLY A 2 24.90 -19.88 -17.66
CA GLY A 2 23.83 -19.06 -18.22
C GLY A 2 23.46 -17.83 -17.39
N ASN A 3 23.00 -16.79 -18.09
CA ASN A 3 22.45 -15.56 -17.52
C ASN A 3 21.27 -15.87 -16.61
N ILE A 4 21.46 -15.62 -15.32
CA ILE A 4 20.39 -15.60 -14.34
C ILE A 4 19.58 -14.30 -14.58
N PRO A 5 18.25 -14.36 -14.76
CA PRO A 5 17.40 -13.18 -14.93
C PRO A 5 17.54 -12.21 -13.75
N THR A 6 17.51 -10.90 -14.03
CA THR A 6 17.64 -9.81 -13.06
C THR A 6 16.67 -9.87 -11.89
N THR A 7 15.57 -10.61 -12.02
CA THR A 7 14.56 -10.85 -10.98
C THR A 7 15.03 -11.75 -9.84
N VAL A 8 16.11 -12.53 -10.01
CA VAL A 8 16.65 -13.43 -8.97
C VAL A 8 17.70 -12.72 -8.09
N LYS A 9 18.05 -11.46 -8.36
CA LYS A 9 19.01 -10.67 -7.56
C LYS A 9 18.45 -10.12 -6.24
N HIS A 10 17.17 -10.35 -5.93
CA HIS A 10 16.50 -9.73 -4.78
C HIS A 10 16.57 -10.53 -3.46
N CYS A 11 17.40 -11.57 -3.38
CA CYS A 11 17.66 -12.32 -2.13
C CYS A 11 19.15 -12.29 -1.74
N LEU A 12 19.82 -11.14 -1.91
CA LEU A 12 21.18 -10.99 -1.40
C LEU A 12 21.13 -10.76 0.12
N SER A 13 21.93 -11.51 0.86
CA SER A 13 22.20 -11.17 2.26
C SER A 13 22.81 -9.77 2.33
N TYR A 14 22.60 -9.06 3.45
CA TYR A 14 23.13 -7.72 3.66
C TYR A 14 24.65 -7.64 3.37
N GLU A 15 25.39 -8.69 3.74
CA GLU A 15 26.83 -8.81 3.49
C GLU A 15 27.16 -8.89 1.99
N GLN A 16 26.35 -9.60 1.22
CA GLN A 16 26.55 -9.77 -0.22
C GLN A 16 26.17 -8.52 -1.00
N LEU A 17 25.18 -7.75 -0.51
CA LEU A 17 24.81 -6.45 -1.06
C LEU A 17 25.91 -5.40 -0.83
N ILE A 18 26.63 -5.44 0.30
CA ILE A 18 27.80 -4.59 0.55
C ILE A 18 28.98 -4.98 -0.36
N GLN A 19 29.18 -6.27 -0.62
CA GLN A 19 30.24 -6.75 -1.53
C GLN A 19 29.99 -6.35 -2.98
N ASP A 20 28.75 -6.50 -3.47
CA ASP A 20 28.39 -6.20 -4.86
C ASP A 20 28.33 -4.70 -5.15
N TYR A 21 28.14 -3.87 -4.11
CA TYR A 21 28.07 -2.41 -4.22
C TYR A 21 29.05 -1.74 -3.25
N PRO A 22 30.37 -1.72 -3.56
CA PRO A 22 31.40 -1.19 -2.67
C PRO A 22 31.17 0.27 -2.23
N TRP A 23 30.53 1.07 -3.09
CA TRP A 23 30.15 2.46 -2.79
C TRP A 23 29.14 2.57 -1.65
N LEU A 24 28.31 1.54 -1.42
CA LEU A 24 27.37 1.47 -0.32
C LEU A 24 28.10 1.28 1.01
N GLY A 25 29.12 0.41 1.02
CA GLY A 25 30.01 0.22 2.16
C GLY A 25 30.76 1.50 2.54
N SER A 26 31.31 2.22 1.55
CA SER A 26 32.01 3.49 1.78
C SER A 26 31.10 4.56 2.38
N ARG A 27 29.86 4.67 1.90
CA ARG A 27 28.88 5.65 2.40
C ARG A 27 28.38 5.34 3.81
N LEU A 28 28.20 4.05 4.13
CA LEU A 28 27.85 3.59 5.49
C LEU A 28 29.02 3.78 6.47
N GLN A 29 30.26 3.75 5.98
CA GLN A 29 31.45 4.03 6.77
C GLN A 29 31.60 5.54 7.02
N GLU A 30 31.36 6.39 6.02
CA GLU A 30 31.33 7.84 6.15
C GLU A 30 30.28 8.32 7.19
N GLU A 31 29.09 7.72 7.20
CA GLU A 31 28.06 8.00 8.22
C GLU A 31 28.46 7.53 9.65
N LYS A 32 29.36 6.53 9.77
CA LYS A 32 29.92 6.11 11.06
C LYS A 32 31.07 7.01 11.53
N ASP A 33 31.89 7.51 10.61
CA ASP A 33 33.10 8.27 10.93
C ASP A 33 32.81 9.75 11.26
N GLU A 34 31.67 10.30 10.83
CA GLU A 34 31.15 11.62 11.28
C GLU A 34 30.74 11.65 12.78
N GLY A 35 30.83 10.51 13.49
CA GLY A 35 30.59 10.40 14.93
C GLY A 35 31.77 10.80 15.85
N THR A 36 32.89 11.31 15.32
CA THR A 36 34.07 11.63 16.14
C THR A 36 34.13 13.12 16.51
N PRO A 37 34.12 13.51 17.82
CA PRO A 37 34.06 14.92 18.20
C PRO A 37 35.44 15.59 18.09
N VAL A 38 35.58 16.53 17.15
CA VAL A 38 36.67 17.51 17.17
C VAL A 38 36.32 18.58 18.21
N VAL A 39 37.07 18.59 19.31
CA VAL A 39 36.92 19.57 20.40
C VAL A 39 37.49 20.92 19.96
N TYR A 40 36.61 21.86 19.60
CA TYR A 40 36.82 23.29 19.84
C TYR A 40 35.50 23.90 20.33
N GLY A 41 35.60 24.74 21.35
CA GLY A 41 34.54 25.03 22.33
C GLY A 41 33.20 25.52 21.77
N THR A 42 32.13 24.87 22.25
CA THR A 42 30.84 25.44 22.70
C THR A 42 30.00 24.26 23.22
N PRO A 43 29.10 24.45 24.22
CA PRO A 43 28.33 23.35 24.77
C PRO A 43 27.21 22.95 23.78
N HIS A 44 27.55 22.11 22.79
CA HIS A 44 26.56 21.48 21.94
C HIS A 44 25.92 20.31 22.69
N ARG A 45 24.65 20.54 23.04
CA ARG A 45 23.66 19.56 23.51
C ARG A 45 23.87 18.23 22.77
N LYS A 46 24.28 17.18 23.49
CA LYS A 46 24.33 15.80 22.98
C LYS A 46 22.96 15.47 22.35
N ARG A 47 22.89 15.48 21.01
CA ARG A 47 21.72 14.97 20.28
C ARG A 47 21.82 13.45 20.39
N THR A 48 21.17 12.87 21.40
CA THR A 48 20.89 11.44 21.41
C THR A 48 20.16 11.15 20.10
N LEU A 49 20.79 10.40 19.18
CA LEU A 49 20.14 9.87 17.99
C LEU A 49 19.09 8.87 18.47
N THR A 50 17.91 9.38 18.83
CA THR A 50 16.72 8.57 19.07
C THR A 50 16.44 7.84 17.76
N ARG A 51 16.39 6.49 17.78
CA ARG A 51 16.07 5.65 16.61
C ARG A 51 14.94 6.31 15.82
N GLU A 52 15.25 6.78 14.60
CA GLU A 52 14.31 7.47 13.70
C GLU A 52 13.42 6.49 12.92
N TYR A 53 13.55 5.19 13.19
CA TYR A 53 12.93 4.09 12.46
C TYR A 53 12.44 2.99 13.42
N PRO A 54 11.39 2.25 13.04
CA PRO A 54 10.94 1.11 13.83
C PRO A 54 11.99 -0.01 13.86
N GLU A 55 12.02 -0.78 14.95
CA GLU A 55 12.92 -1.93 15.06
C GLU A 55 12.51 -3.10 14.18
N TYR A 56 11.20 -3.24 13.94
CA TYR A 56 10.60 -4.30 13.14
C TYR A 56 9.59 -3.70 12.16
N VAL A 57 9.52 -4.30 10.97
CA VAL A 57 8.53 -3.97 9.95
C VAL A 57 7.79 -5.24 9.57
N LYS A 58 6.46 -5.22 9.70
CA LYS A 58 5.62 -6.33 9.26
C LYS A 58 5.30 -6.14 7.77
N ILE A 59 5.77 -7.06 6.94
CA ILE A 59 5.43 -7.11 5.52
C ILE A 59 4.16 -7.93 5.33
N ILE A 60 3.20 -7.37 4.61
CA ILE A 60 2.00 -8.07 4.15
C ILE A 60 2.11 -8.26 2.64
N GLU A 61 2.28 -9.52 2.23
CA GLU A 61 2.39 -9.90 0.82
C GLU A 61 0.99 -9.96 0.19
N VAL A 62 0.77 -9.15 -0.85
CA VAL A 62 -0.54 -9.06 -1.52
C VAL A 62 -0.50 -9.56 -2.96
N GLY A 63 0.63 -10.07 -3.44
CA GLY A 63 0.84 -10.60 -4.78
C GLY A 63 -0.22 -11.61 -5.23
N PRO A 64 -0.55 -12.65 -4.42
CA PRO A 64 -1.55 -13.65 -4.82
C PRO A 64 -2.97 -13.11 -5.03
N ARG A 65 -3.33 -12.00 -4.36
CA ARG A 65 -4.62 -11.33 -4.53
C ARG A 65 -4.49 -10.08 -5.38
N ASP A 66 -3.95 -9.00 -4.83
CA ASP A 66 -3.89 -7.68 -5.45
C ASP A 66 -3.00 -7.66 -6.69
N GLY A 67 -1.89 -8.39 -6.68
CA GLY A 67 -1.04 -8.57 -7.85
C GLY A 67 -1.79 -9.29 -8.98
N LEU A 68 -2.16 -10.55 -8.75
CA LEU A 68 -2.83 -11.39 -9.76
C LEU A 68 -4.18 -10.83 -10.23
N GLN A 69 -4.90 -10.10 -9.40
CA GLN A 69 -6.16 -9.44 -9.80
C GLN A 69 -5.94 -8.38 -10.88
N ASN A 70 -4.77 -7.73 -10.89
CA ASN A 70 -4.41 -6.70 -11.86
C ASN A 70 -3.64 -7.25 -13.08
N GLU A 71 -3.32 -8.55 -13.08
CA GLU A 71 -2.69 -9.20 -14.22
C GLU A 71 -3.68 -9.44 -15.37
N LYS A 72 -3.15 -9.31 -16.59
CA LYS A 72 -3.95 -9.52 -17.82
C LYS A 72 -4.21 -10.98 -18.09
N GLU A 73 -3.22 -11.81 -17.82
CA GLU A 73 -3.28 -13.25 -18.07
C GLU A 73 -3.98 -13.96 -16.93
N MET A 74 -4.87 -14.89 -17.28
CA MET A 74 -5.52 -15.75 -16.29
C MET A 74 -4.53 -16.80 -15.81
N VAL A 75 -4.04 -16.65 -14.58
CA VAL A 75 -3.16 -17.63 -13.94
C VAL A 75 -3.98 -18.85 -13.49
N PRO A 76 -3.57 -20.09 -13.83
CA PRO A 76 -4.28 -21.30 -13.40
C PRO A 76 -4.27 -21.50 -11.89
N THR A 77 -5.32 -22.12 -11.34
CA THR A 77 -5.49 -22.33 -9.89
C THR A 77 -4.28 -22.99 -9.23
N GLY A 78 -3.75 -24.06 -9.83
CA GLY A 78 -2.59 -24.78 -9.30
C GLY A 78 -1.33 -23.90 -9.17
N VAL A 79 -1.16 -22.93 -10.06
CA VAL A 79 -0.04 -21.97 -10.02
C VAL A 79 -0.25 -20.97 -8.87
N LYS A 80 -1.48 -20.52 -8.63
CA LYS A 80 -1.80 -19.63 -7.48
C LYS A 80 -1.53 -20.33 -6.16
N ILE A 81 -1.96 -21.59 -6.02
CA ILE A 81 -1.72 -22.41 -4.83
C ILE A 81 -0.23 -22.59 -4.62
N GLN A 82 0.52 -22.93 -5.67
CA GLN A 82 1.97 -23.09 -5.58
C GLN A 82 2.66 -21.79 -5.15
N LEU A 83 2.26 -20.64 -5.71
CA LEU A 83 2.79 -19.33 -5.32
C LEU A 83 2.57 -19.05 -3.83
N ILE A 84 1.35 -19.25 -3.32
CA ILE A 84 1.03 -19.00 -1.89
C ILE A 84 1.83 -19.95 -0.99
N ASN A 85 1.96 -21.22 -1.38
CA ASN A 85 2.74 -22.19 -0.61
C ASN A 85 4.23 -21.80 -0.57
N MET A 86 4.82 -21.39 -1.71
CA MET A 86 6.20 -20.90 -1.76
C MET A 86 6.39 -19.65 -0.90
N LEU A 87 5.45 -18.69 -0.95
CA LEU A 87 5.49 -17.50 -0.11
C LEU A 87 5.42 -17.86 1.38
N SER A 88 4.65 -18.90 1.73
CA SER A 88 4.53 -19.39 3.11
C SER A 88 5.83 -19.99 3.66
N GLU A 89 6.76 -20.39 2.80
CA GLU A 89 8.07 -20.92 3.18
C GLU A 89 9.13 -19.83 3.41
N THR A 90 8.84 -18.57 3.05
CA THR A 90 9.78 -17.44 3.16
C THR A 90 9.86 -16.84 4.56
N GLY A 91 8.95 -17.18 5.47
CA GLY A 91 8.81 -16.55 6.78
C GLY A 91 7.94 -15.30 6.79
N LEU A 92 7.23 -14.98 5.70
CA LEU A 92 6.25 -13.89 5.66
C LEU A 92 5.13 -14.13 6.70
N PRO A 93 4.83 -13.16 7.58
CA PRO A 93 3.84 -13.34 8.64
C PRO A 93 2.39 -13.23 8.13
N VAL A 94 2.18 -12.60 6.97
CA VAL A 94 0.85 -12.39 6.38
C VAL A 94 0.93 -12.45 4.85
N ILE A 95 0.08 -13.29 4.25
CA ILE A 95 -0.03 -13.46 2.79
C ILE A 95 -1.51 -13.36 2.41
N GLU A 96 -1.88 -12.31 1.69
CA GLU A 96 -3.26 -12.13 1.23
C GLU A 96 -3.57 -13.10 0.08
N ALA A 97 -4.33 -14.15 0.40
CA ALA A 97 -4.41 -15.34 -0.44
C ALA A 97 -5.30 -15.16 -1.67
N THR A 98 -6.47 -14.52 -1.51
CA THR A 98 -7.46 -14.39 -2.59
C THR A 98 -8.57 -13.38 -2.23
N SER A 99 -9.56 -13.22 -3.11
CA SER A 99 -10.72 -12.36 -2.92
C SER A 99 -12.04 -13.08 -3.24
N PHE A 100 -12.98 -13.06 -2.28
CA PHE A 100 -14.35 -13.53 -2.43
C PHE A 100 -15.24 -12.43 -3.04
N VAL A 101 -14.81 -11.94 -4.19
CA VAL A 101 -15.55 -11.02 -5.07
C VAL A 101 -16.32 -11.82 -6.11
N SER A 102 -17.30 -11.18 -6.74
CA SER A 102 -18.04 -11.84 -7.82
C SER A 102 -17.12 -12.08 -9.03
N SER A 103 -17.01 -13.35 -9.42
CA SER A 103 -16.24 -13.82 -10.59
C SER A 103 -16.65 -13.17 -11.92
N LYS A 104 -17.87 -12.62 -12.00
CA LYS A 104 -18.33 -11.84 -13.15
C LYS A 104 -17.54 -10.53 -13.30
N TRP A 105 -17.21 -9.89 -12.19
CA TRP A 105 -16.52 -8.60 -12.18
C TRP A 105 -15.00 -8.76 -12.10
N VAL A 106 -14.54 -9.82 -11.42
CA VAL A 106 -13.11 -10.13 -11.29
C VAL A 106 -12.88 -11.61 -11.60
N PRO A 107 -12.83 -11.99 -12.89
CA PRO A 107 -12.60 -13.37 -13.30
C PRO A 107 -11.30 -13.96 -12.76
N GLN A 108 -10.27 -13.13 -12.58
CA GLN A 108 -8.97 -13.51 -12.02
C GLN A 108 -9.09 -14.21 -10.66
N MET A 109 -10.11 -13.90 -9.87
CA MET A 109 -10.32 -14.44 -8.53
C MET A 109 -11.44 -15.49 -8.47
N ALA A 110 -11.95 -15.97 -9.61
CA ALA A 110 -13.10 -16.89 -9.64
C ALA A 110 -12.87 -18.23 -8.92
N ASP A 111 -11.61 -18.64 -8.77
CA ASP A 111 -11.16 -19.86 -8.10
C ASP A 111 -10.87 -19.66 -6.60
N HIS A 112 -11.31 -18.54 -6.00
CA HIS A 112 -11.03 -18.16 -4.62
C HIS A 112 -11.26 -19.28 -3.58
N THR A 113 -12.36 -20.04 -3.74
CA THR A 113 -12.69 -21.13 -2.81
C THR A 113 -11.71 -22.29 -2.92
N GLU A 114 -11.39 -22.70 -4.15
CA GLU A 114 -10.45 -23.80 -4.42
C GLU A 114 -9.05 -23.44 -3.93
N VAL A 115 -8.60 -22.21 -4.20
CA VAL A 115 -7.30 -21.71 -3.74
C VAL A 115 -7.23 -21.74 -2.21
N LEU A 116 -8.20 -21.14 -1.50
CA LEU A 116 -8.13 -21.02 -0.05
C LEU A 116 -8.20 -22.39 0.67
N GLN A 117 -8.89 -23.36 0.08
CA GLN A 117 -9.00 -24.72 0.62
C GLN A 117 -7.77 -25.58 0.33
N ALA A 118 -7.06 -25.33 -0.77
CA ALA A 118 -5.94 -26.17 -1.22
C ALA A 118 -4.56 -25.70 -0.73
N ILE A 119 -4.41 -24.44 -0.29
CA ILE A 119 -3.12 -23.95 0.24
C ILE A 119 -2.71 -24.66 1.53
N HIS A 120 -1.40 -24.84 1.68
CA HIS A 120 -0.81 -25.35 2.91
C HIS A 120 -0.63 -24.18 3.88
N ARG A 121 -1.43 -24.16 4.95
CA ARG A 121 -1.39 -23.09 5.95
C ARG A 121 -0.25 -23.33 6.92
N SER A 122 0.76 -22.48 6.85
CA SER A 122 1.85 -22.45 7.82
C SER A 122 1.37 -21.94 9.17
N SER A 123 1.89 -22.48 10.26
CA SER A 123 1.52 -22.08 11.63
C SER A 123 2.01 -20.68 12.01
N HIS A 124 2.99 -20.12 11.29
CA HIS A 124 3.54 -18.80 11.54
C HIS A 124 2.94 -17.69 10.67
N ALA A 125 2.09 -18.04 9.69
CA ALA A 125 1.55 -17.10 8.71
C ALA A 125 0.02 -17.01 8.80
N ARG A 126 -0.51 -15.82 8.53
CA ARG A 126 -1.95 -15.57 8.37
C ARG A 126 -2.30 -15.39 6.90
N TYR A 127 -3.50 -15.80 6.53
CA TYR A 127 -3.96 -15.82 5.14
C TYR A 127 -5.25 -15.02 4.95
N PRO A 128 -5.21 -13.68 5.08
CA PRO A 128 -6.40 -12.86 4.91
C PRO A 128 -6.97 -12.98 3.49
N VAL A 129 -8.29 -12.86 3.38
CA VAL A 129 -9.00 -12.81 2.09
C VAL A 129 -9.95 -11.63 2.02
N LEU A 130 -10.08 -11.02 0.84
CA LEU A 130 -10.91 -9.83 0.65
C LEU A 130 -12.40 -10.20 0.52
N THR A 131 -13.26 -9.61 1.36
CA THR A 131 -14.71 -9.88 1.45
C THR A 131 -15.52 -8.58 1.32
N PRO A 132 -15.91 -8.17 0.09
CA PRO A 132 -16.53 -6.87 -0.16
C PRO A 132 -17.99 -6.72 0.32
N ASN A 133 -18.62 -7.81 0.75
CA ASN A 133 -20.02 -7.86 1.15
C ASN A 133 -20.32 -9.13 1.96
N MET A 134 -21.52 -9.20 2.53
CA MET A 134 -21.97 -10.31 3.37
C MET A 134 -22.01 -11.67 2.66
N HIS A 135 -22.25 -11.71 1.34
CA HIS A 135 -22.23 -12.97 0.61
C HIS A 135 -20.80 -13.51 0.49
N GLY A 136 -19.86 -12.68 0.03
CA GLY A 136 -18.44 -13.05 -0.04
C GLY A 136 -17.85 -13.37 1.33
N PHE A 137 -18.29 -12.69 2.40
CA PHE A 137 -17.91 -13.03 3.77
C PHE A 137 -18.37 -14.44 4.17
N ARG A 138 -19.63 -14.79 3.93
CA ARG A 138 -20.15 -16.15 4.24
C ARG A 138 -19.38 -17.22 3.47
N ASP A 139 -19.10 -16.98 2.19
CA ASP A 139 -18.37 -17.92 1.35
C ASP A 139 -16.92 -18.07 1.81
N ALA A 140 -16.27 -16.98 2.21
CA ALA A 140 -14.92 -16.99 2.78
C ALA A 140 -14.86 -17.82 4.08
N VAL A 141 -15.82 -17.61 4.99
CA VAL A 141 -15.92 -18.39 6.23
C VAL A 141 -16.16 -19.87 5.93
N ALA A 142 -17.05 -20.19 4.98
CA ALA A 142 -17.31 -21.57 4.56
C ALA A 142 -16.07 -22.25 3.95
N ALA A 143 -15.22 -21.47 3.26
CA ALA A 143 -13.92 -21.91 2.75
C ALA A 143 -12.81 -21.95 3.83
N GLY A 144 -13.14 -21.60 5.08
CA GLY A 144 -12.24 -21.68 6.22
C GLY A 144 -11.32 -20.47 6.40
N ALA A 145 -11.71 -19.28 5.93
CA ALA A 145 -10.98 -18.05 6.21
C ALA A 145 -10.96 -17.76 7.72
N THR A 146 -9.76 -17.48 8.25
CA THR A 146 -9.55 -17.11 9.66
C THR A 146 -9.25 -15.63 9.85
N GLU A 147 -9.10 -14.88 8.76
CA GLU A 147 -8.95 -13.43 8.73
C GLU A 147 -9.55 -12.91 7.42
N VAL A 148 -10.21 -11.76 7.47
CA VAL A 148 -10.83 -11.15 6.28
C VAL A 148 -10.41 -9.70 6.14
N ALA A 149 -10.54 -9.16 4.92
CA ALA A 149 -10.32 -7.77 4.63
C ALA A 149 -11.52 -7.12 3.96
N VAL A 150 -11.78 -5.86 4.31
CA VAL A 150 -12.77 -4.99 3.67
C VAL A 150 -12.08 -3.80 3.04
N PHE A 151 -12.69 -3.19 2.03
CA PHE A 151 -12.13 -2.01 1.38
C PHE A 151 -13.14 -0.87 1.27
N GLY A 152 -12.70 0.32 1.64
CA GLY A 152 -13.35 1.60 1.41
C GLY A 152 -12.50 2.52 0.53
N SER A 153 -12.99 3.74 0.31
CA SER A 153 -12.27 4.77 -0.45
C SER A 153 -12.40 6.13 0.24
N ALA A 154 -11.35 6.95 0.12
CA ALA A 154 -11.38 8.35 0.51
C ALA A 154 -11.96 9.28 -0.58
N SER A 155 -12.39 8.73 -1.73
CA SER A 155 -12.94 9.48 -2.85
C SER A 155 -14.35 9.01 -3.21
N GLU A 156 -15.28 9.96 -3.26
CA GLU A 156 -16.69 9.74 -3.55
C GLU A 156 -16.91 9.23 -4.99
N THR A 157 -16.22 9.83 -5.95
CA THR A 157 -16.29 9.42 -7.36
C THR A 157 -15.64 8.07 -7.59
N PHE A 158 -14.54 7.78 -6.90
CA PHE A 158 -13.91 6.45 -6.97
C PHE A 158 -14.83 5.37 -6.40
N SER A 159 -15.45 5.62 -5.24
CA SER A 159 -16.45 4.72 -4.64
C SER A 159 -17.61 4.46 -5.61
N ARG A 160 -18.22 5.51 -6.16
CA ARG A 160 -19.32 5.36 -7.12
C ARG A 160 -18.92 4.57 -8.37
N LYS A 161 -17.73 4.80 -8.92
CA LYS A 161 -17.29 4.08 -10.13
C LYS A 161 -16.89 2.63 -9.86
N ASN A 162 -16.36 2.31 -8.69
CA ASN A 162 -15.87 0.96 -8.41
C ASN A 162 -16.90 0.05 -7.76
N ILE A 163 -17.76 0.59 -6.89
CA ILE A 163 -18.75 -0.20 -6.12
C ILE A 163 -20.18 0.31 -6.24
N ASN A 164 -20.43 1.30 -7.11
CA ASN A 164 -21.76 1.84 -7.44
C ASN A 164 -22.53 2.42 -6.25
N CYS A 165 -21.83 2.98 -5.26
CA CYS A 165 -22.44 3.67 -4.13
C CYS A 165 -21.53 4.78 -3.56
N SER A 166 -22.09 5.66 -2.71
CA SER A 166 -21.31 6.65 -1.96
C SER A 166 -20.42 6.00 -0.91
N ILE A 167 -19.51 6.78 -0.32
CA ILE A 167 -18.68 6.30 0.80
C ILE A 167 -19.58 5.89 1.96
N ASP A 168 -20.57 6.71 2.35
CA ASP A 168 -21.48 6.39 3.45
C ASP A 168 -22.27 5.10 3.23
N ALA A 169 -22.81 4.91 2.03
CA ALA A 169 -23.53 3.69 1.69
C ALA A 169 -22.59 2.47 1.68
N SER A 170 -21.33 2.64 1.27
CA SER A 170 -20.33 1.57 1.37
C SER A 170 -20.04 1.21 2.83
N MET A 171 -19.89 2.20 3.70
CA MET A 171 -19.58 2.01 5.11
C MET A 171 -20.67 1.22 5.85
N LEU A 172 -21.95 1.45 5.54
CA LEU A 172 -23.05 0.63 6.07
C LEU A 172 -22.92 -0.84 5.68
N ARG A 173 -22.54 -1.13 4.42
CA ARG A 173 -22.31 -2.50 3.95
C ARG A 173 -21.10 -3.14 4.60
N LEU A 174 -20.04 -2.35 4.86
CA LEU A 174 -18.85 -2.82 5.55
C LEU A 174 -19.14 -3.11 7.03
N GLU A 175 -19.95 -2.28 7.68
CA GLU A 175 -20.39 -2.48 9.07
C GLU A 175 -21.09 -3.83 9.25
N GLU A 176 -21.95 -4.25 8.33
CA GLU A 176 -22.58 -5.58 8.36
C GLU A 176 -21.52 -6.70 8.40
N VAL A 177 -20.51 -6.63 7.52
CA VAL A 177 -19.42 -7.61 7.42
C VAL A 177 -18.57 -7.60 8.70
N ILE A 178 -18.18 -6.42 9.16
CA ILE A 178 -17.33 -6.26 10.35
C ILE A 178 -18.06 -6.77 11.60
N CYS A 179 -19.34 -6.46 11.75
CA CYS A 179 -20.16 -6.97 12.85
C CYS A 179 -20.28 -8.50 12.83
N ALA A 180 -20.55 -9.08 11.66
CA ALA A 180 -20.65 -10.53 11.51
C ALA A 180 -19.31 -11.24 11.79
N ALA A 181 -18.20 -10.67 11.31
CA ALA A 181 -16.85 -11.19 11.59
C ALA A 181 -16.53 -11.12 13.09
N LYS A 182 -16.87 -10.01 13.75
CA LYS A 182 -16.68 -9.83 15.21
C LYS A 182 -17.46 -10.86 16.02
N GLN A 183 -18.70 -11.18 15.63
CA GLN A 183 -19.50 -12.23 16.28
C GLN A 183 -18.86 -13.62 16.16
N GLN A 184 -18.10 -13.86 15.10
CA GLN A 184 -17.37 -15.12 14.86
C GLN A 184 -15.90 -15.05 15.30
N GLN A 185 -15.47 -13.95 15.95
CA GLN A 185 -14.09 -13.72 16.38
C GLN A 185 -13.07 -13.75 15.23
N ILE A 186 -13.52 -13.39 14.01
CA ILE A 186 -12.66 -13.30 12.83
C ILE A 186 -12.12 -11.86 12.74
N PRO A 187 -10.80 -11.64 12.81
CA PRO A 187 -10.19 -10.32 12.64
C PRO A 187 -10.49 -9.76 11.25
N VAL A 188 -10.76 -8.44 11.21
CA VAL A 188 -11.01 -7.71 9.97
C VAL A 188 -9.94 -6.65 9.75
N ARG A 189 -9.31 -6.68 8.58
CA ARG A 189 -8.41 -5.64 8.09
C ARG A 189 -9.17 -4.66 7.20
N GLY A 190 -8.93 -3.36 7.35
CA GLY A 190 -9.48 -2.32 6.48
C GLY A 190 -8.49 -1.89 5.40
N TYR A 191 -8.98 -1.57 4.21
CA TYR A 191 -8.23 -0.85 3.18
C TYR A 191 -8.92 0.46 2.86
N VAL A 192 -8.15 1.54 2.67
CA VAL A 192 -8.66 2.83 2.17
C VAL A 192 -7.93 3.19 0.89
N SER A 193 -8.66 3.12 -0.23
CA SER A 193 -8.14 3.52 -1.54
C SER A 193 -8.12 5.03 -1.71
N CYS A 194 -7.28 5.51 -2.64
CA CYS A 194 -7.12 6.93 -2.99
C CYS A 194 -6.61 7.80 -1.82
N ALA A 195 -5.78 7.25 -0.93
CA ALA A 195 -5.28 7.99 0.24
C ALA A 195 -4.35 9.16 -0.13
N LEU A 196 -3.62 9.07 -1.26
CA LEU A 196 -2.69 10.11 -1.72
C LEU A 196 -3.13 10.79 -3.02
N GLY A 197 -4.31 10.46 -3.52
CA GLY A 197 -4.83 10.99 -4.78
C GLY A 197 -5.86 10.06 -5.39
N CYS A 198 -6.77 10.64 -6.16
CA CYS A 198 -7.80 9.94 -6.91
C CYS A 198 -7.63 10.18 -8.41
N PRO A 199 -7.77 9.15 -9.26
CA PRO A 199 -7.69 9.31 -10.72
C PRO A 199 -8.83 10.14 -11.32
N TYR A 200 -9.88 10.44 -10.55
CA TYR A 200 -11.04 11.20 -11.00
C TYR A 200 -11.15 12.58 -10.36
N GLU A 201 -10.89 12.70 -9.06
CA GLU A 201 -11.02 13.93 -8.28
C GLU A 201 -9.68 14.68 -8.13
N GLY A 202 -8.56 14.02 -8.45
CA GLY A 202 -7.23 14.58 -8.26
C GLY A 202 -6.80 14.50 -6.79
N PRO A 203 -6.24 15.59 -6.21
CA PRO A 203 -5.80 15.59 -4.81
C PRO A 203 -6.95 15.27 -3.85
N ILE A 204 -6.67 14.41 -2.87
CA ILE A 204 -7.59 14.08 -1.77
C ILE A 204 -7.07 14.73 -0.49
N GLU A 205 -7.94 15.46 0.21
CA GLU A 205 -7.59 16.10 1.46
C GLU A 205 -7.32 15.06 2.57
N PRO A 206 -6.23 15.18 3.35
CA PRO A 206 -5.90 14.25 4.44
C PRO A 206 -7.02 14.04 5.45
N THR A 207 -7.86 15.05 5.69
CA THR A 207 -9.02 14.96 6.58
C THR A 207 -10.05 13.94 6.07
N LYS A 208 -10.28 13.85 4.75
CA LYS A 208 -11.17 12.85 4.15
C LYS A 208 -10.65 11.43 4.31
N VAL A 209 -9.34 11.24 4.17
CA VAL A 209 -8.70 9.96 4.47
C VAL A 209 -8.91 9.61 5.95
N THR A 210 -8.68 10.58 6.84
CA THR A 210 -8.79 10.41 8.30
C THR A 210 -10.21 10.05 8.72
N GLU A 211 -11.24 10.70 8.15
CA GLU A 211 -12.66 10.39 8.40
C GLU A 211 -12.97 8.91 8.11
N VAL A 212 -12.54 8.38 6.97
CA VAL A 212 -12.82 6.98 6.57
C VAL A 212 -12.02 5.99 7.41
N VAL A 213 -10.74 6.27 7.65
CA VAL A 213 -9.85 5.40 8.44
C VAL A 213 -10.34 5.28 9.88
N LYS A 214 -10.71 6.42 10.49
CA LYS A 214 -11.27 6.45 11.85
C LYS A 214 -12.53 5.60 11.95
N ARG A 215 -13.46 5.75 11.01
CA ARG A 215 -14.70 4.96 11.00
C ARG A 215 -14.43 3.46 10.87
N LEU A 216 -13.54 3.03 9.97
CA LEU A 216 -13.19 1.61 9.84
C LEU A 216 -12.58 1.06 11.13
N TYR A 217 -11.69 1.82 11.77
CA TYR A 217 -11.09 1.44 13.04
C TYR A 217 -12.14 1.34 14.16
N GLU A 218 -13.03 2.33 14.29
CA GLU A 218 -14.12 2.35 15.29
C GLU A 218 -15.14 1.22 15.09
N LEU A 219 -15.42 0.83 13.83
CA LEU A 219 -16.27 -0.32 13.52
C LEU A 219 -15.65 -1.65 13.97
N GLY A 220 -14.33 -1.71 14.11
CA GLY A 220 -13.61 -2.88 14.64
C GLY A 220 -12.55 -3.46 13.71
N CYS A 221 -12.13 -2.74 12.66
CA CYS A 221 -10.93 -3.14 11.94
C CYS A 221 -9.71 -3.02 12.86
N TYR A 222 -8.94 -4.10 12.99
CA TYR A 222 -7.77 -4.11 13.88
C TYR A 222 -6.59 -3.33 13.29
N GLU A 223 -6.56 -3.21 11.95
CA GLU A 223 -5.53 -2.53 11.17
C GLU A 223 -6.17 -1.93 9.91
N VAL A 224 -5.74 -0.72 9.52
CA VAL A 224 -6.21 -0.03 8.31
C VAL A 224 -5.04 0.33 7.40
N SER A 225 -5.11 -0.15 6.16
CA SER A 225 -4.11 0.07 5.11
C SER A 225 -4.44 1.30 4.27
N LEU A 226 -3.51 2.24 4.24
CA LEU A 226 -3.61 3.52 3.54
C LEU A 226 -3.03 3.35 2.12
N GLY A 227 -3.91 3.26 1.12
CA GLY A 227 -3.56 2.92 -0.25
C GLY A 227 -3.34 4.13 -1.16
N ASP A 228 -2.11 4.29 -1.65
CA ASP A 228 -1.82 5.10 -2.84
C ASP A 228 -2.12 4.28 -4.10
N THR A 229 -3.41 4.15 -4.39
CA THR A 229 -3.94 3.26 -5.43
C THR A 229 -3.42 3.57 -6.83
N THR A 230 -3.05 4.82 -7.11
CA THR A 230 -2.54 5.25 -8.42
C THR A 230 -1.02 5.42 -8.44
N GLY A 231 -0.35 5.40 -7.28
CA GLY A 231 1.09 5.64 -7.17
C GLY A 231 1.49 7.10 -7.39
N VAL A 232 0.57 8.05 -7.22
CA VAL A 232 0.80 9.49 -7.48
C VAL A 232 1.31 10.24 -6.26
N GLY A 233 1.30 9.57 -5.10
CA GLY A 233 1.77 10.13 -3.85
C GLY A 233 3.26 10.43 -3.90
N THR A 234 3.64 11.48 -3.19
CA THR A 234 5.03 11.88 -2.96
C THR A 234 5.32 11.86 -1.47
N PRO A 235 6.61 11.87 -1.05
CA PRO A 235 6.98 11.96 0.36
C PRO A 235 6.24 13.08 1.11
N GLY A 236 6.11 14.25 0.49
CA GLY A 236 5.40 15.38 1.10
C GLY A 236 3.90 15.14 1.32
N SER A 237 3.22 14.47 0.39
CA SER A 237 1.79 14.13 0.57
C SER A 237 1.61 12.96 1.55
N MET A 238 2.51 11.97 1.52
CA MET A 238 2.51 10.85 2.46
C MET A 238 2.64 11.33 3.90
N ALA A 239 3.64 12.18 4.19
CA ALA A 239 3.86 12.72 5.53
C ALA A 239 2.64 13.53 6.04
N LYS A 240 2.04 14.36 5.18
CA LYS A 240 0.84 15.14 5.53
C LYS A 240 -0.36 14.24 5.84
N MET A 241 -0.57 13.21 5.02
CA MET A 241 -1.65 12.25 5.20
C MET A 241 -1.47 11.47 6.51
N LEU A 242 -0.30 10.88 6.74
CA LEU A 242 0.01 10.14 7.96
C LEU A 242 -0.11 11.02 9.21
N HIS A 243 0.42 12.24 9.19
CA HIS A 243 0.31 13.17 10.32
C HIS A 243 -1.15 13.50 10.68
N CYS A 244 -2.05 13.55 9.69
CA CYS A 244 -3.47 13.77 9.94
C CYS A 244 -4.13 12.53 10.54
N VAL A 245 -3.90 11.35 9.95
CA VAL A 245 -4.51 10.08 10.38
C VAL A 245 -4.05 9.68 11.78
N MET A 246 -2.75 9.86 12.09
CA MET A 246 -2.13 9.47 13.36
C MET A 246 -2.61 10.31 14.56
N LYS A 247 -3.38 11.40 14.33
CA LYS A 247 -4.05 12.14 15.41
C LYS A 247 -5.30 11.40 15.93
N GLU A 248 -5.88 10.54 15.10
CA GLU A 248 -7.16 9.89 15.38
C GLU A 248 -7.04 8.37 15.55
N VAL A 249 -6.06 7.74 14.90
CA VAL A 249 -5.84 6.29 14.91
C VAL A 249 -4.39 5.99 15.30
N PRO A 250 -4.13 5.06 16.24
CA PRO A 250 -2.77 4.73 16.67
C PRO A 250 -1.95 4.15 15.52
N SER A 251 -0.66 4.51 15.46
CA SER A 251 0.24 4.07 14.39
C SER A 251 0.38 2.55 14.29
N SER A 252 0.24 1.82 15.41
CA SER A 252 0.26 0.36 15.45
C SER A 252 -0.93 -0.30 14.72
N ALA A 253 -1.99 0.46 14.46
CA ALA A 253 -3.16 0.02 13.69
C ALA A 253 -3.15 0.55 12.24
N LEU A 254 -2.05 1.17 11.80
CA LEU A 254 -1.93 1.72 10.45
C LEU A 254 -0.92 0.92 9.63
N ALA A 255 -1.25 0.78 8.35
CA ALA A 255 -0.33 0.27 7.35
C ALA A 255 -0.31 1.18 6.12
N VAL A 256 0.76 1.13 5.34
CA VAL A 256 0.86 1.82 4.04
C VAL A 256 0.88 0.82 2.88
N HIS A 257 0.21 1.15 1.79
CA HIS A 257 0.20 0.39 0.54
C HIS A 257 0.49 1.34 -0.60
N CYS A 258 1.70 1.27 -1.17
CA CYS A 258 2.17 2.20 -2.18
C CYS A 258 2.37 1.49 -3.51
N HIS A 259 1.67 1.93 -4.56
CA HIS A 259 1.97 1.49 -5.93
C HIS A 259 3.17 2.25 -6.47
N ASP A 260 3.93 1.64 -7.39
CA ASP A 260 5.16 2.22 -7.93
C ASP A 260 5.00 2.76 -9.37
N THR A 261 3.76 3.01 -9.79
CA THR A 261 3.41 3.57 -11.12
C THR A 261 4.30 4.75 -11.54
N TYR A 262 4.72 5.59 -10.60
CA TYR A 262 5.58 6.77 -10.83
C TYR A 262 6.94 6.71 -10.11
N GLY A 263 7.39 5.52 -9.69
CA GLY A 263 8.68 5.33 -9.01
C GLY A 263 8.75 5.94 -7.61
N GLN A 264 7.61 6.09 -6.94
CA GLN A 264 7.50 6.77 -5.63
C GLN A 264 7.29 5.79 -4.46
N ALA A 265 7.07 4.50 -4.71
CA ALA A 265 6.63 3.57 -3.67
C ALA A 265 7.65 3.48 -2.52
N LEU A 266 8.93 3.25 -2.85
CA LEU A 266 9.99 3.14 -1.83
C LEU A 266 10.22 4.47 -1.09
N ALA A 267 10.15 5.60 -1.78
CA ALA A 267 10.30 6.92 -1.15
C ALA A 267 9.14 7.22 -0.18
N ASN A 268 7.92 6.82 -0.54
CA ASN A 268 6.73 6.94 0.31
C ASN A 268 6.79 5.99 1.51
N ILE A 269 7.24 4.75 1.32
CA ILE A 269 7.48 3.78 2.41
C ILE A 269 8.54 4.30 3.36
N LEU A 270 9.67 4.82 2.85
CA LEU A 270 10.70 5.44 3.67
C LEU A 270 10.13 6.59 4.51
N THR A 271 9.30 7.44 3.90
CA THR A 271 8.62 8.54 4.61
C THR A 271 7.72 8.02 5.73
N ALA A 272 6.99 6.92 5.49
CA ALA A 272 6.15 6.30 6.51
C ALA A 272 6.99 5.73 7.67
N LEU A 273 8.13 5.11 7.37
CA LEU A 273 9.10 4.62 8.36
C LEU A 273 9.72 5.75 9.19
N GLN A 274 9.92 6.92 8.58
CA GLN A 274 10.42 8.14 9.23
C GLN A 274 9.35 8.94 9.98
N CYS A 275 8.11 8.46 10.05
CA CYS A 275 7.07 9.07 10.87
C CYS A 275 6.94 8.25 12.17
N PRO A 276 7.77 8.47 13.21
CA PRO A 276 7.51 7.84 14.49
C PRO A 276 6.12 8.23 14.95
N GLY A 277 5.36 7.26 15.48
CA GLY A 277 4.13 7.49 16.25
C GLY A 277 4.30 8.76 17.09
N LEU A 278 3.42 9.75 16.92
CA LEU A 278 3.50 11.11 17.49
C LEU A 278 3.80 11.12 18.99
N GLU A 279 5.07 10.92 19.37
CA GLU A 279 5.59 11.13 20.72
C GLU A 279 6.67 12.20 20.64
N LYS A 280 6.21 13.45 20.60
CA LYS A 280 6.83 14.63 21.23
C LYS A 280 5.96 15.85 20.98
N GLY A 281 5.11 16.18 21.95
CA GLY A 281 4.59 17.54 22.12
C GLY A 281 3.12 17.78 21.77
N THR A 282 2.19 17.13 22.46
CA THR A 282 0.93 17.77 22.85
C THR A 282 0.60 17.36 24.28
N GLU A 283 0.80 18.29 25.22
CA GLU A 283 0.16 18.24 26.53
C GLU A 283 -1.36 18.28 26.30
N CYS A 284 -1.99 17.12 26.20
CA CYS A 284 -3.40 16.99 26.54
C CYS A 284 -3.43 16.43 27.96
N GLU A 285 -3.80 17.31 28.90
CA GLU A 285 -4.05 16.95 30.30
C GLU A 285 -4.94 15.71 30.40
N GLY A 286 -4.51 14.73 31.20
CA GLY A 286 -5.46 13.91 31.95
C GLY A 286 -5.67 12.44 31.55
N ARG A 287 -4.94 11.85 30.61
CA ARG A 287 -4.97 10.37 30.44
C ARG A 287 -3.57 9.79 30.20
N LYS A 288 -2.99 9.24 31.27
CA LYS A 288 -1.84 8.33 31.16
C LYS A 288 -2.32 7.03 30.52
N GLN A 289 -2.09 6.86 29.22
CA GLN A 289 -2.05 5.53 28.61
C GLN A 289 -0.63 4.96 28.76
N PRO A 290 -0.48 3.65 29.00
CA PRO A 290 0.84 3.03 29.11
C PRO A 290 1.57 3.13 27.77
N ALA A 291 2.82 3.59 27.82
CA ALA A 291 3.72 3.62 26.67
C ALA A 291 3.90 2.20 26.11
N LEU A 292 3.23 1.91 24.98
CA LEU A 292 3.51 0.74 24.17
C LEU A 292 4.85 0.98 23.48
N ARG A 293 5.89 0.26 23.93
CA ARG A 293 7.28 0.46 23.51
C ARG A 293 7.66 -0.18 22.17
N ASP A 294 6.70 -0.72 21.44
CA ASP A 294 6.93 -1.45 20.20
C ASP A 294 6.09 -0.83 19.08
N SER A 295 6.58 0.26 18.50
CA SER A 295 5.95 0.81 17.30
C SER A 295 6.34 -0.07 16.11
N GLU A 296 5.58 -1.13 15.85
CA GLU A 296 5.66 -1.86 14.59
C GLU A 296 5.02 -0.99 13.51
N LEU A 297 5.80 -0.50 12.54
CA LEU A 297 5.20 0.01 11.31
C LEU A 297 4.91 -1.16 10.39
N ILE A 298 3.72 -1.14 9.81
CA ILE A 298 3.22 -2.24 8.98
C ILE A 298 3.22 -1.77 7.53
N CYS A 299 3.93 -2.47 6.67
CA CYS A 299 4.02 -2.15 5.26
C CYS A 299 3.34 -3.25 4.44
N CYS A 300 2.36 -2.88 3.63
CA CYS A 300 1.90 -3.74 2.55
C CYS A 300 2.90 -3.62 1.40
N LEU A 301 3.50 -4.73 1.04
CA LEU A 301 4.33 -4.82 -0.15
C LEU A 301 3.62 -5.77 -1.11
N ALA A 302 3.22 -5.26 -2.26
CA ALA A 302 3.05 -6.12 -3.41
C ALA A 302 4.46 -6.37 -3.94
N VAL A 303 4.98 -7.59 -3.84
CA VAL A 303 6.21 -7.93 -4.58
C VAL A 303 5.85 -7.90 -6.07
N ALA A 304 6.13 -6.75 -6.70
CA ALA A 304 6.40 -6.54 -8.12
C ALA A 304 5.46 -7.20 -9.15
N LEU A 305 4.15 -7.29 -8.90
CA LEU A 305 3.17 -7.70 -9.92
C LEU A 305 2.15 -6.60 -10.28
N SER A 306 1.85 -5.66 -9.37
CA SER A 306 0.70 -4.74 -9.56
C SER A 306 0.93 -3.57 -10.54
N ASP A 307 2.17 -3.27 -10.97
CA ASP A 307 2.45 -2.01 -11.71
C ASP A 307 2.08 -2.02 -13.20
N SER A 308 1.71 -3.17 -13.78
CA SER A 308 1.31 -3.21 -15.21
C SER A 308 -0.08 -2.63 -15.50
N ALA A 309 -0.96 -2.50 -14.49
CA ALA A 309 -2.38 -2.15 -14.71
C ALA A 309 -2.70 -0.64 -14.62
N ALA A 310 -1.91 0.14 -13.88
CA ALA A 310 -2.15 1.58 -13.71
C ALA A 310 -1.85 2.40 -14.99
N LEU A 311 -1.01 1.87 -15.88
CA LEU A 311 -0.50 2.56 -17.07
C LEU A 311 -1.47 2.70 -18.25
N LYS A 312 -2.66 2.07 -18.24
CA LYS A 312 -3.51 2.03 -19.45
C LYS A 312 -4.92 2.61 -19.33
N ARG A 313 -5.27 3.30 -18.24
CA ARG A 313 -6.55 4.03 -18.16
C ARG A 313 -6.50 5.46 -18.73
N HIS A 314 -5.32 5.96 -19.10
CA HIS A 314 -5.18 7.20 -19.87
C HIS A 314 -4.76 6.86 -21.30
N GLY A 315 -5.72 6.93 -22.22
CA GLY A 315 -5.51 6.75 -23.66
C GLY A 315 -4.78 7.92 -24.29
N GLU A 316 -3.53 8.16 -23.88
CA GLU A 316 -2.60 9.03 -24.60
C GLU A 316 -1.24 8.33 -24.69
N ASN A 317 -0.81 8.07 -25.93
CA ASN A 317 0.53 7.57 -26.24
C ASN A 317 1.56 8.62 -25.85
N TYR A 318 2.11 8.54 -24.64
CA TYR A 318 3.36 9.23 -24.32
C TYR A 318 4.54 8.38 -24.81
N PRO A 319 5.48 8.95 -25.58
CA PRO A 319 6.60 8.19 -26.09
C PRO A 319 7.48 7.70 -24.93
N ILE A 320 7.76 6.40 -24.94
CA ILE A 320 8.74 5.76 -24.08
C ILE A 320 10.09 6.42 -24.36
N ILE A 321 10.56 7.26 -23.42
CA ILE A 321 11.92 7.81 -23.49
C ILE A 321 12.85 6.70 -23.00
N GLY A 322 13.52 6.05 -23.95
CA GLY A 322 14.62 5.12 -23.67
C GLY A 322 15.83 5.83 -23.05
N PRO A 323 16.80 5.08 -22.51
CA PRO A 323 17.92 5.63 -21.77
C PRO A 323 18.81 6.41 -22.73
N HIS A 324 18.80 7.74 -22.65
CA HIS A 324 19.80 8.58 -23.30
C HIS A 324 20.77 9.14 -22.28
N GLU A 325 22.03 8.92 -22.60
CA GLU A 325 23.24 9.33 -21.93
C GLU A 325 23.22 10.79 -21.47
N THR A 326 23.82 10.99 -20.31
CA THR A 326 24.16 12.28 -19.72
C THR A 326 24.90 13.17 -20.72
N HIS A 327 24.33 14.32 -21.08
CA HIS A 327 25.04 15.61 -21.20
C HIS A 327 24.09 16.78 -21.52
N GLY A 328 24.05 17.77 -20.63
CA GLY A 328 24.08 19.19 -21.02
C GLY A 328 22.75 19.92 -21.35
N LYS A 329 22.47 20.92 -20.51
CA LYS A 329 21.74 22.18 -20.79
C LYS A 329 20.20 22.14 -20.80
N TRP A 330 19.65 22.45 -19.64
CA TRP A 330 18.29 22.99 -19.49
C TRP A 330 18.14 24.31 -20.26
N ARG A 331 17.36 24.30 -21.36
CA ARG A 331 16.80 25.51 -21.97
C ARG A 331 15.28 25.43 -21.95
N ARG A 332 14.66 26.35 -21.19
CA ARG A 332 13.22 26.65 -21.24
C ARG A 332 12.81 26.97 -22.68
N ARG A 333 11.85 26.24 -23.24
CA ARG A 333 11.07 26.67 -24.41
C ARG A 333 9.59 26.75 -24.04
N LYS A 334 9.10 27.98 -23.88
CA LYS A 334 7.68 28.32 -24.06
C LYS A 334 7.35 28.27 -25.54
N LYS A 335 6.19 27.70 -25.93
CA LYS A 335 5.38 28.12 -27.11
C LYS A 335 4.05 27.33 -27.18
N PRO A 336 3.04 27.78 -27.94
CA PRO A 336 1.87 28.46 -27.38
C PRO A 336 0.53 27.73 -27.66
N VAL A 337 -0.52 28.24 -27.02
CA VAL A 337 -1.93 27.94 -27.26
C VAL A 337 -2.28 28.06 -28.75
N GLN A 338 -2.87 27.02 -29.32
CA GLN A 338 -3.63 27.11 -30.58
C GLN A 338 -5.09 26.74 -30.31
N THR A 339 -5.94 27.72 -30.55
CA THR A 339 -7.39 27.61 -30.71
C THR A 339 -7.71 26.93 -32.03
N SER A 340 -8.53 25.88 -32.02
CA SER A 340 -9.21 25.41 -33.24
C SER A 340 -10.73 25.48 -33.04
N ASN A 341 -11.33 26.41 -33.78
CA ASN A 341 -12.74 26.47 -34.05
C ASN A 341 -13.18 25.18 -34.74
N TYR A 342 -14.26 24.55 -34.27
CA TYR A 342 -15.13 23.77 -35.15
C TYR A 342 -16.57 24.25 -35.00
N VAL A 343 -17.09 24.58 -36.18
CA VAL A 343 -18.40 25.13 -36.50
C VAL A 343 -19.49 24.12 -36.13
N THR A 344 -20.51 24.61 -35.43
CA THR A 344 -21.78 23.92 -35.24
C THR A 344 -22.62 24.09 -36.50
N GLU A 345 -22.92 22.99 -37.19
CA GLU A 345 -24.07 22.89 -38.08
C GLU A 345 -24.95 21.70 -37.67
N THR A 346 -26.23 22.00 -37.70
CA THR A 346 -27.40 21.27 -37.20
C THR A 346 -27.78 20.07 -38.07
N GLY A 347 -28.29 19.00 -37.46
CA GLY A 347 -29.05 17.97 -38.18
C GLY A 347 -29.62 16.88 -37.26
N ARG A 348 -30.94 16.95 -37.00
CA ARG A 348 -31.75 15.94 -36.28
C ARG A 348 -32.15 14.76 -37.19
N MET A 349 -32.58 13.68 -36.53
CA MET A 349 -33.24 12.45 -37.01
C MET A 349 -32.25 11.42 -37.58
N GLN A 350 -32.05 10.23 -37.02
CA GLN A 350 -32.89 9.33 -36.20
C GLN A 350 -32.13 8.79 -34.98
#